data_AF-A0A6V7UUG7-F1
#
_entry.id   AF-A0A6V7UUG7-F1
#
_cell.length_a   1.000
_cell.length_b   1.000
_cell.length_c   1.000
_cell.angle_alpha   90.00
_cell.angle_beta   90.00
_cell.angle_gamma   90.00
#
_symmetry.space_group_name_H-M   'P 1'
#
loop_
_entity.id
_entity.type
_entity.pdbx_description
1 polymer ?
#
loop_
_entity_poly.entity_id
_entity_poly.type
_entity_poly.pdbx_seq_one_letter_code
_entity_poly.pdbx_strand_id
1 'polypeptide(L)'
;MHGALISSQLLDNDIWIPIRKIEEDTIDNILNRFQLVAQSKIEKGSLIGQPFTIAIQTLGISSLPRTKSIRGRAPQATTSNLENSSCLIKIDNPNNLCLFYALEIARKYFTKELGARWNFTRYMQNKKRQMEDVFELLNTARIPQNLLEYDAVEFVPTVVDFWNNKYNDAGFKFKVFIFGNDSEKPKFTYGNENFNIPITILHTNNHFDGIKNVGGMFGLRVKYCFTCEKKFRKSKEHDLRCKSLCRFCGRIGSDRPCVATGDFFKKCDECGKKYLNEDCFNHHKKSSNCRQTKQCEKCGVIWSMKNYKREGEKKHVCGQKWCQICRQFHSMERGCFIRPLELKKPSHYRLVTFDFEATQNEKINEITNEERRLHKVNFIAATVTCTKCMEDDQLWRAPLKQNGRNCIICGNNRSITFSHRPFTQTTVDQQIVTANPLKEFIDWILFKLNPNIQLWLFHTMEGAMI
;
A
#
# COMPACT_ATOMS: atom_id res chain seq x y z
N MET A 1 19.78 7.63 8.55
CA MET A 1 19.69 6.32 7.89
C MET A 1 19.95 6.51 6.41
N HIS A 2 20.30 5.46 5.69
CA HIS A 2 20.49 5.55 4.25
C HIS A 2 19.89 4.32 3.56
N GLY A 3 19.33 4.52 2.36
CA GLY A 3 18.97 3.46 1.43
C GLY A 3 19.65 3.73 0.10
N ALA A 4 19.81 2.71 -0.72
CA ALA A 4 20.44 2.85 -2.02
C ALA A 4 19.58 2.20 -3.09
N LEU A 5 19.44 2.89 -4.21
CA LEU A 5 18.88 2.34 -5.43
C LEU A 5 20.03 2.07 -6.39
N ILE A 6 20.13 0.84 -6.88
CA ILE A 6 21.14 0.45 -7.85
C ILE A 6 20.44 0.23 -9.19
N SER A 7 20.83 1.04 -10.16
CA SER A 7 20.29 1.03 -11.52
C SER A 7 21.40 0.69 -12.52
N SER A 8 21.09 -0.16 -13.48
CA SER A 8 22.00 -0.53 -14.58
C SER A 8 21.17 -0.94 -15.79
N GLN A 9 21.68 -0.71 -17.00
CA GLN A 9 21.03 -1.14 -18.25
C GLN A 9 20.87 -2.67 -18.36
N LEU A 10 21.62 -3.43 -17.54
CA LEU A 10 21.54 -4.90 -17.48
C LEU A 10 20.44 -5.40 -16.52
N LEU A 11 19.80 -4.50 -15.77
CA LEU A 11 18.76 -4.83 -14.81
C LEU A 11 17.38 -4.54 -15.40
N ASP A 12 16.50 -5.55 -15.42
CA ASP A 12 15.11 -5.36 -15.87
C ASP A 12 14.29 -4.48 -14.88
N ASN A 13 14.75 -4.36 -13.63
CA ASN A 13 14.20 -3.47 -12.60
C ASN A 13 15.32 -3.03 -11.64
N ASP A 14 15.20 -1.81 -11.10
CA ASP A 14 16.15 -1.29 -10.12
C ASP A 14 16.22 -2.15 -8.85
N ILE A 15 17.43 -2.31 -8.30
CA ILE A 15 17.64 -3.05 -7.06
C ILE A 15 17.54 -2.07 -5.91
N TRP A 16 16.57 -2.31 -5.03
CA TRP A 16 16.38 -1.52 -3.83
C TRP A 16 17.12 -2.14 -2.63
N ILE A 17 18.05 -1.37 -2.07
CA ILE A 17 18.67 -1.65 -0.77
C ILE A 17 17.84 -0.92 0.30
N PRO A 18 17.26 -1.66 1.25
CA PRO A 18 16.39 -1.09 2.27
C PRO A 18 17.12 -0.08 3.15
N ILE A 19 16.37 0.90 3.66
CA ILE A 19 16.89 1.96 4.52
C ILE A 19 17.38 1.37 5.84
N ARG A 20 18.66 1.58 6.20
CA ARG A 20 19.31 1.07 7.42
C ARG A 20 20.16 2.13 8.13
N LYS A 21 20.59 1.81 9.36
CA LYS A 21 21.56 2.62 10.10
C LYS A 21 22.94 2.49 9.45
N ILE A 22 23.70 3.59 9.41
CA ILE A 22 25.03 3.64 8.78
C ILE A 22 26.02 2.68 9.48
N GLU A 23 25.80 2.40 10.75
CA GLU A 23 26.65 1.54 11.59
C GLU A 23 26.52 0.04 11.27
N GLU A 24 25.49 -0.39 10.52
CA GLU A 24 25.18 -1.80 10.23
C GLU A 24 25.68 -2.27 8.85
N ASP A 25 26.37 -1.40 8.12
CA ASP A 25 26.79 -1.65 6.74
C ASP A 25 28.23 -2.18 6.69
N THR A 26 28.35 -3.50 6.57
CA THR A 26 29.57 -4.11 6.05
C THR A 26 29.53 -4.11 4.52
N ILE A 27 30.67 -3.84 3.90
CA ILE A 27 30.89 -3.97 2.44
C ILE A 27 30.39 -5.33 1.93
N ASP A 28 30.51 -6.37 2.76
CA ASP A 28 30.04 -7.73 2.50
C ASP A 28 28.53 -7.82 2.27
N ASN A 29 27.70 -7.02 2.95
CA ASN A 29 26.24 -7.05 2.78
C ASN A 29 25.80 -6.51 1.42
N ILE A 30 26.49 -5.47 0.93
CA ILE A 30 26.26 -4.90 -0.39
C ILE A 30 26.75 -5.90 -1.46
N LEU A 31 27.96 -6.45 -1.29
CA LEU A 31 28.54 -7.45 -2.21
C LEU A 31 27.72 -8.75 -2.27
N ASN A 32 27.18 -9.24 -1.16
CA ASN A 32 26.29 -10.41 -1.13
C ASN A 32 25.03 -10.20 -1.99
N ARG A 33 24.49 -8.97 -2.03
CA ARG A 33 23.33 -8.65 -2.87
C ARG A 33 23.70 -8.60 -4.35
N PHE A 34 24.91 -8.12 -4.69
CA PHE A 34 25.45 -8.22 -6.04
C PHE A 34 25.61 -9.68 -6.49
N GLN A 35 26.13 -10.55 -5.61
CA GLN A 35 26.30 -11.97 -5.91
C GLN A 35 24.98 -12.72 -6.11
N LEU A 36 23.95 -12.44 -5.29
CA LEU A 36 22.62 -13.04 -5.44
C LEU A 36 21.96 -12.69 -6.78
N VAL A 37 22.15 -11.45 -7.25
CA VAL A 37 21.63 -11.01 -8.56
C VAL A 37 22.39 -11.68 -9.70
N ALA A 38 23.73 -11.76 -9.61
CA ALA A 38 24.56 -12.45 -10.60
C ALA A 38 24.24 -13.95 -10.71
N GLN A 39 24.00 -14.63 -9.58
CA GLN A 39 23.61 -16.06 -9.57
C GLN A 39 22.23 -16.31 -10.17
N SER A 40 21.30 -15.34 -10.07
CA SER A 40 19.94 -15.50 -10.60
C SER A 40 19.84 -15.34 -12.12
N LYS A 41 20.86 -14.76 -12.78
CA LYS A 41 20.82 -14.40 -14.21
C LYS A 41 22.17 -14.64 -14.90
N ILE A 42 22.65 -15.88 -14.84
CA ILE A 42 23.90 -16.33 -15.48
C ILE A 42 23.92 -16.02 -17.00
N GLU A 43 22.77 -15.90 -17.65
CA GLU A 43 22.66 -15.68 -19.11
C GLU A 43 22.92 -14.22 -19.59
N LYS A 44 22.88 -13.20 -18.72
CA LYS A 44 23.01 -11.77 -19.11
C LYS A 44 24.36 -11.11 -18.73
N GLY A 45 25.28 -11.85 -18.11
CA GLY A 45 26.59 -11.35 -17.67
C GLY A 45 26.59 -10.73 -16.28
N SER A 46 27.80 -10.54 -15.71
CA SER A 46 28.00 -9.99 -14.37
C SER A 46 27.98 -8.46 -14.37
N LEU A 47 27.45 -7.85 -13.30
CA LEU A 47 27.56 -6.40 -13.05
C LEU A 47 28.99 -5.96 -12.70
N ILE A 48 29.88 -6.91 -12.40
CA ILE A 48 31.28 -6.64 -12.06
C ILE A 48 32.03 -6.27 -13.34
N GLY A 49 32.51 -5.01 -13.42
CA GLY A 49 33.29 -4.49 -14.54
C GLY A 49 32.50 -3.67 -15.58
N GLN A 50 31.21 -3.41 -15.34
CA GLN A 50 30.36 -2.57 -16.20
C GLN A 50 29.83 -1.36 -15.41
N PRO A 51 29.52 -0.21 -16.07
CA PRO A 51 29.01 0.96 -15.38
C PRO A 51 27.60 0.72 -14.82
N PHE A 52 27.40 1.12 -13.57
CA PHE A 52 26.11 1.15 -12.90
C PHE A 52 25.99 2.42 -12.07
N THR A 53 24.76 2.84 -11.81
CA THR A 53 24.47 4.03 -11.01
C THR A 53 23.95 3.61 -9.65
N ILE A 54 24.53 4.20 -8.59
CA ILE A 54 24.00 4.07 -7.23
C ILE A 54 23.43 5.42 -6.82
N ALA A 55 22.12 5.50 -6.64
CA ALA A 55 21.48 6.65 -6.02
C ALA A 55 21.34 6.36 -4.52
N ILE A 56 22.16 7.02 -3.71
CA ILE A 56 22.12 6.91 -2.25
C ILE A 56 21.20 8.00 -1.72
N GLN A 57 20.16 7.60 -1.00
CA GLN A 57 19.26 8.52 -0.33
C GLN A 57 19.53 8.50 1.17
N THR A 58 20.12 9.58 1.67
CA THR A 58 20.31 9.79 3.11
C THR A 58 19.10 10.51 3.68
N LEU A 59 18.47 9.88 4.68
CA LEU A 59 17.31 10.43 5.38
C LEU A 59 17.67 10.74 6.83
N GLY A 60 17.41 11.99 7.24
CA GLY A 60 17.41 12.38 8.64
C GLY A 60 16.36 11.58 9.39
N ILE A 61 16.71 11.06 10.57
CA ILE A 61 15.82 10.23 11.41
C ILE A 61 14.52 10.99 11.76
N SER A 62 14.57 12.32 11.79
CA SER A 62 13.44 13.23 12.03
C SER A 62 12.47 13.37 10.85
N SER A 63 12.87 12.98 9.64
CA SER A 63 12.11 13.20 8.39
C SER A 63 11.36 11.96 7.90
N LEU A 64 11.60 10.80 8.51
CA LEU A 64 10.85 9.58 8.19
C LEU A 64 9.42 9.73 8.73
N PRO A 65 8.38 9.36 7.97
CA PRO A 65 7.08 9.13 8.58
C PRO A 65 7.31 8.10 9.68
N ARG A 66 7.06 8.47 10.94
CA ARG A 66 7.15 7.55 12.07
C ARG A 66 6.35 6.32 11.69
N THR A 67 7.01 5.21 11.37
CA THR A 67 6.36 3.89 11.37
C THR A 67 5.63 3.84 12.71
N LYS A 68 4.32 3.63 12.69
CA LYS A 68 3.54 3.58 13.93
C LYS A 68 4.14 2.49 14.80
N SER A 69 4.97 2.89 15.76
CA SER A 69 5.69 1.99 16.63
C SER A 69 4.65 1.25 17.48
N ILE A 70 4.59 -0.08 17.34
CA ILE A 70 3.63 -0.91 18.08
C ILE A 70 4.41 -1.66 19.14
N ARG A 71 4.57 -1.06 20.32
CA ARG A 71 5.40 -1.60 21.41
C ARG A 71 4.60 -2.01 22.62
N GLY A 72 5.12 -3.00 23.34
CA GLY A 72 4.49 -3.58 24.51
C GLY A 72 5.37 -3.47 25.75
N ARG A 73 4.75 -3.46 26.92
CA ARG A 73 5.36 -3.54 28.26
C ARG A 73 4.54 -4.47 29.16
N ALA A 74 5.06 -4.75 30.35
CA ALA A 74 4.36 -5.53 31.36
C ALA A 74 2.98 -4.92 31.69
N PRO A 75 1.97 -5.73 32.06
CA PRO A 75 0.64 -5.22 32.40
C PRO A 75 0.72 -4.19 33.53
N GLN A 76 0.09 -3.02 33.35
CA GLN A 76 -0.12 -2.08 34.46
C GLN A 76 -1.44 -2.40 35.16
N ALA A 77 -1.48 -2.20 36.49
CA ALA A 77 -2.70 -2.33 37.29
C ALA A 77 -3.66 -1.17 36.99
N THR A 78 -4.25 -1.16 35.80
CA THR A 78 -5.37 -0.31 35.44
C THR A 78 -6.37 -1.10 34.60
N THR A 79 -7.62 -1.01 35.04
CA THR A 79 -8.81 -1.69 34.54
C THR A 79 -9.05 -1.39 33.06
N SER A 80 -8.64 -2.29 32.16
CA SER A 80 -9.21 -2.32 30.81
C SER A 80 -10.59 -2.97 30.88
N ASN A 81 -11.62 -2.13 30.85
CA ASN A 81 -13.01 -2.51 30.59
C ASN A 81 -13.13 -3.01 29.13
N LEU A 82 -12.46 -4.11 28.76
CA LEU A 82 -12.81 -4.84 27.56
C LEU A 82 -13.99 -5.75 27.89
N GLU A 83 -15.16 -5.41 27.37
CA GLU A 83 -16.46 -6.07 27.62
C GLU A 83 -16.52 -7.56 27.26
N ASN A 84 -15.43 -8.18 26.76
CA ASN A 84 -15.39 -9.61 26.42
C ASN A 84 -14.05 -10.28 26.73
N SER A 85 -13.66 -10.31 28.01
CA SER A 85 -12.48 -11.04 28.51
C SER A 85 -12.43 -12.52 28.06
N SER A 86 -13.57 -13.14 27.80
CA SER A 86 -13.71 -14.52 27.34
C SER A 86 -13.10 -14.77 25.95
N CYS A 87 -13.01 -13.73 25.12
CA CYS A 87 -12.48 -13.81 23.76
C CYS A 87 -10.94 -13.71 23.71
N LEU A 88 -10.29 -13.37 24.82
CA LEU A 88 -8.86 -13.14 24.90
C LEU A 88 -8.11 -14.34 25.52
N ILE A 89 -6.86 -14.49 25.10
CA ILE A 89 -5.79 -15.20 25.81
C ILE A 89 -5.05 -14.11 26.59
N LYS A 90 -5.45 -13.89 27.84
CA LYS A 90 -4.83 -12.86 28.67
C LYS A 90 -3.37 -13.20 28.93
N ILE A 91 -2.48 -12.28 28.59
CA ILE A 91 -1.06 -12.38 28.88
C ILE A 91 -0.78 -11.65 30.17
N ASP A 92 -0.10 -12.34 31.06
CA ASP A 92 0.24 -11.83 32.39
C ASP A 92 1.66 -12.30 32.67
N ASN A 93 2.61 -11.46 32.26
CA ASN A 93 4.04 -11.73 32.31
C ASN A 93 4.73 -10.59 33.08
N PRO A 94 5.74 -10.90 33.91
CA PRO A 94 6.40 -9.90 34.76
C PRO A 94 7.40 -9.01 34.00
N ASN A 95 7.73 -9.34 32.76
CA ASN A 95 8.77 -8.68 31.95
C ASN A 95 8.19 -7.92 30.75
N ASN A 96 9.04 -7.31 29.94
CA ASN A 96 8.65 -6.55 28.75
C ASN A 96 8.41 -7.42 27.50
N LEU A 97 8.42 -8.76 27.63
CA LEU A 97 8.32 -9.70 26.51
C LEU A 97 6.87 -10.04 26.10
N CYS A 98 5.88 -9.23 26.50
CA CYS A 98 4.46 -9.54 26.27
C CYS A 98 4.11 -9.83 24.80
N LEU A 99 4.82 -9.20 23.84
CA LEU A 99 4.70 -9.51 22.41
C LEU A 99 4.98 -10.99 22.11
N PHE A 100 6.09 -11.52 22.62
CA PHE A 100 6.51 -12.90 22.38
C PHE A 100 5.68 -13.92 23.15
N TYR A 101 5.25 -13.58 24.37
CA TYR A 101 4.25 -14.38 25.08
C TYR A 101 2.93 -14.46 24.29
N ALA A 102 2.41 -13.33 23.80
CA ALA A 102 1.20 -13.31 22.99
C ALA A 102 1.35 -14.14 21.71
N LEU A 103 2.47 -14.00 21.01
CA LEU A 103 2.82 -14.76 19.81
C LEU A 103 2.86 -16.27 20.09
N GLU A 104 3.71 -16.71 21.02
CA GLU A 104 3.99 -18.14 21.25
C GLU A 104 2.78 -18.87 21.85
N ILE A 105 2.08 -18.24 22.79
CA ILE A 105 0.87 -18.81 23.39
C ILE A 105 -0.27 -18.88 22.36
N ALA A 106 -0.46 -17.84 21.54
CA ALA A 106 -1.43 -17.89 20.46
C ALA A 106 -1.07 -18.96 19.42
N ARG A 107 0.22 -19.12 19.07
CA ARG A 107 0.68 -20.20 18.19
C ARG A 107 0.28 -21.56 18.71
N LYS A 108 0.58 -21.89 19.97
CA LYS A 108 0.20 -23.16 20.61
C LYS A 108 -1.32 -23.36 20.65
N TYR A 109 -2.08 -22.29 20.86
CA TYR A 109 -3.54 -22.33 20.83
C TYR A 109 -4.09 -22.70 19.45
N PHE A 110 -3.63 -22.03 18.38
CA PHE A 110 -4.16 -22.21 17.02
C PHE A 110 -3.64 -23.48 16.33
N THR A 111 -2.39 -23.87 16.59
CA THR A 111 -1.81 -25.13 16.08
C THR A 111 -2.36 -26.37 16.80
N LYS A 112 -2.94 -26.19 18.00
CA LYS A 112 -3.38 -27.27 18.90
C LYS A 112 -2.25 -28.23 19.27
N GLU A 113 -1.01 -27.73 19.33
CA GLU A 113 0.20 -28.49 19.71
C GLU A 113 0.04 -29.23 21.05
N LEU A 114 -0.71 -28.63 22.00
CA LEU A 114 -0.97 -29.20 23.32
C LEU A 114 -2.11 -30.24 23.33
N GLY A 115 -2.74 -30.52 22.19
CA GLY A 115 -3.83 -31.48 22.06
C GLY A 115 -5.13 -31.01 22.72
N ALA A 116 -5.56 -31.70 23.78
CA ALA A 116 -6.84 -31.45 24.43
C ALA A 116 -6.92 -30.06 25.10
N ARG A 117 -8.12 -29.47 25.14
CA ARG A 117 -8.33 -28.11 25.66
C ARG A 117 -7.83 -27.91 27.11
N TRP A 118 -7.94 -28.93 27.95
CA TRP A 118 -7.51 -28.86 29.35
C TRP A 118 -5.97 -28.75 29.49
N ASN A 119 -5.20 -29.30 28.55
CA ASN A 119 -3.74 -29.13 28.52
C ASN A 119 -3.36 -27.67 28.30
N PHE A 120 -4.09 -26.97 27.44
CA PHE A 120 -3.89 -25.53 27.24
C PHE A 120 -4.21 -24.75 28.53
N THR A 121 -5.29 -25.10 29.24
CA THR A 121 -5.61 -24.48 30.54
C THR A 121 -4.49 -24.70 31.57
N ARG A 122 -3.96 -25.93 31.67
CA ARG A 122 -2.83 -26.25 32.56
C ARG A 122 -1.56 -25.52 32.15
N TYR A 123 -1.31 -25.37 30.86
CA TYR A 123 -0.20 -24.58 30.33
C TYR A 123 -0.33 -23.10 30.70
N MET A 124 -1.53 -22.52 30.61
CA MET A 124 -1.78 -21.12 31.02
C MET A 124 -1.53 -20.86 32.52
N GLN A 125 -1.63 -21.89 33.36
CA GLN A 125 -1.30 -21.82 34.79
C GLN A 125 0.20 -21.97 35.07
N ASN A 126 0.96 -22.56 34.15
CA ASN A 126 2.38 -22.81 34.32
C ASN A 126 3.23 -21.67 33.72
N LYS A 127 3.44 -20.61 34.52
CA LYS A 127 4.22 -19.43 34.13
C LYS A 127 5.68 -19.77 33.80
N LYS A 128 6.28 -20.73 34.52
CA LYS A 128 7.66 -21.19 34.28
C LYS A 128 7.80 -21.77 32.88
N ARG A 129 6.89 -22.68 32.49
CA ARG A 129 6.91 -23.28 31.15
C ARG A 129 6.67 -22.27 30.04
N GLN A 130 5.75 -21.31 30.25
CA GLN A 130 5.54 -20.22 29.27
C GLN A 130 6.82 -19.39 29.08
N MET A 131 7.52 -19.11 30.17
CA MET A 131 8.78 -18.38 30.14
C MET A 131 9.87 -19.17 29.40
N GLU A 132 10.04 -20.46 29.69
CA GLU A 132 10.98 -21.35 29.00
C GLU A 132 10.72 -21.39 27.48
N ASP A 133 9.46 -21.59 27.06
CA ASP A 133 9.07 -21.63 25.64
C ASP A 133 9.37 -20.28 24.93
N VAL A 134 9.16 -19.14 25.61
CA VAL A 134 9.46 -17.81 25.05
C VAL A 134 10.97 -17.56 24.95
N PHE A 135 11.75 -17.95 25.96
CA PHE A 135 13.22 -17.82 25.89
C PHE A 135 13.81 -18.73 24.82
N GLU A 136 13.29 -19.94 24.64
CA GLU A 136 13.66 -20.82 23.54
C GLU A 136 13.37 -20.15 22.19
N LEU A 137 12.20 -19.55 22.02
CA LEU A 137 11.85 -18.79 20.81
C LEU A 137 12.85 -17.66 20.54
N LEU A 138 13.15 -16.84 21.55
CA LEU A 138 14.08 -15.70 21.40
C LEU A 138 15.49 -16.16 21.02
N ASN A 139 15.98 -17.21 21.69
CA ASN A 139 17.29 -17.80 21.39
C ASN A 139 17.37 -18.38 19.98
N THR A 140 16.37 -19.17 19.59
CA THR A 140 16.36 -19.85 18.29
C THR A 140 16.13 -18.87 17.13
N ALA A 141 15.34 -17.83 17.33
CA ALA A 141 15.14 -16.75 16.36
C ALA A 141 16.25 -15.68 16.38
N ARG A 142 17.27 -15.82 17.25
CA ARG A 142 18.39 -14.86 17.42
C ARG A 142 17.92 -13.44 17.76
N ILE A 143 16.89 -13.32 18.58
CA ILE A 143 16.33 -12.04 19.02
C ILE A 143 17.03 -11.61 20.33
N PRO A 144 17.58 -10.37 20.41
CA PRO A 144 18.20 -9.87 21.63
C PRO A 144 17.21 -9.84 22.80
N GLN A 145 17.63 -10.22 24.00
CA GLN A 145 16.75 -10.30 25.18
C GLN A 145 16.82 -9.07 26.10
N ASN A 146 17.82 -8.22 25.90
CA ASN A 146 18.17 -7.09 26.75
C ASN A 146 17.59 -5.75 26.27
N LEU A 147 16.67 -5.76 25.31
CA LEU A 147 16.01 -4.54 24.85
C LEU A 147 14.97 -4.09 25.88
N LEU A 148 14.81 -2.77 26.02
CA LEU A 148 13.81 -2.15 26.89
C LEU A 148 12.38 -2.35 26.36
N GLU A 149 12.22 -2.41 25.04
CA GLU A 149 10.94 -2.59 24.36
C GLU A 149 11.13 -3.34 23.05
N TYR A 150 10.06 -4.00 22.58
CA TYR A 150 10.05 -4.73 21.32
C TYR A 150 8.95 -4.19 20.42
N ASP A 151 9.33 -3.72 19.22
CA ASP A 151 8.40 -3.22 18.22
C ASP A 151 7.85 -4.36 17.36
N ALA A 152 6.52 -4.48 17.28
CA ALA A 152 5.91 -5.55 16.51
C ALA A 152 6.20 -5.45 15.00
N VAL A 153 6.43 -4.25 14.46
CA VAL A 153 6.78 -4.08 13.04
C VAL A 153 8.17 -4.66 12.74
N GLU A 154 9.07 -4.62 13.72
CA GLU A 154 10.45 -5.11 13.62
C GLU A 154 10.55 -6.61 13.92
N PHE A 155 9.96 -7.07 15.03
CA PHE A 155 10.20 -8.43 15.53
C PHE A 155 9.19 -9.49 15.06
N VAL A 156 7.96 -9.10 14.70
CA VAL A 156 6.98 -10.08 14.18
C VAL A 156 7.47 -10.73 12.87
N PRO A 157 8.04 -9.99 11.89
CA PRO A 157 8.62 -10.61 10.71
C PRO A 157 9.60 -11.73 11.02
N THR A 158 10.58 -11.46 11.89
CA THR A 158 11.60 -12.42 12.30
C THR A 158 10.98 -13.69 12.88
N VAL A 159 10.00 -13.55 13.78
CA VAL A 159 9.32 -14.69 14.41
C VAL A 159 8.48 -15.48 13.40
N VAL A 160 7.72 -14.79 12.55
CA VAL A 160 6.82 -15.43 11.58
C VAL A 160 7.60 -16.17 10.49
N ASP A 161 8.68 -15.59 9.99
CA ASP A 161 9.56 -16.24 9.01
C ASP A 161 10.24 -17.46 9.60
N PHE A 162 10.74 -17.35 10.84
CA PHE A 162 11.28 -18.49 11.58
C PHE A 162 10.26 -19.63 11.70
N TRP A 163 9.01 -19.33 12.09
CA TRP A 163 7.97 -20.35 12.19
C TRP A 163 7.57 -20.94 10.84
N ASN A 164 7.44 -20.11 9.81
CA ASN A 164 7.11 -20.60 8.46
C ASN A 164 8.20 -21.53 7.93
N ASN A 165 9.47 -21.31 8.27
CA ASN A 165 10.55 -22.24 7.95
C ASN A 165 10.51 -23.50 8.83
N LYS A 166 10.44 -23.34 10.16
CA LYS A 166 10.47 -24.45 11.13
C LYS A 166 9.32 -25.45 10.95
N TYR A 167 8.14 -24.98 10.59
CA TYR A 167 6.93 -25.78 10.52
C TYR A 167 6.41 -26.01 9.09
N ASN A 168 7.23 -25.70 8.08
CA ASN A 168 6.86 -25.87 6.68
C ASN A 168 6.48 -27.33 6.38
N ASP A 169 7.25 -28.29 6.90
CA ASP A 169 7.04 -29.73 6.68
C ASP A 169 5.77 -30.25 7.36
N ALA A 170 5.36 -29.63 8.47
CA ALA A 170 4.08 -29.88 9.11
C ALA A 170 2.89 -29.23 8.36
N GLY A 171 3.17 -28.48 7.29
CA GLY A 171 2.19 -27.79 6.47
C GLY A 171 1.64 -26.50 7.10
N PHE A 172 2.23 -25.98 8.18
CA PHE A 172 1.76 -24.75 8.81
C PHE A 172 2.30 -23.51 8.09
N LYS A 173 1.39 -22.59 7.77
CA LYS A 173 1.67 -21.29 7.16
C LYS A 173 1.04 -20.21 8.02
N PHE A 174 1.87 -19.48 8.73
CA PHE A 174 1.47 -18.48 9.69
C PHE A 174 1.32 -17.10 9.04
N LYS A 175 0.29 -16.37 9.48
CA LYS A 175 0.15 -14.93 9.27
C LYS A 175 -0.35 -14.29 10.55
N VAL A 176 0.36 -13.27 11.01
CA VAL A 176 0.02 -12.52 12.23
C VAL A 176 -0.88 -11.34 11.88
N PHE A 177 -1.90 -11.11 12.71
CA PHE A 177 -2.84 -10.01 12.64
C PHE A 177 -2.89 -9.31 14.00
N ILE A 178 -2.43 -8.06 14.06
CA ILE A 178 -2.45 -7.25 15.28
C ILE A 178 -3.62 -6.27 15.21
N PHE A 179 -4.58 -6.42 16.11
CA PHE A 179 -5.72 -5.52 16.27
C PHE A 179 -5.42 -4.47 17.34
N GLY A 180 -6.10 -3.33 17.27
CA GLY A 180 -6.17 -2.39 18.39
C GLY A 180 -7.60 -2.26 18.89
N ASN A 181 -7.79 -1.55 20.00
CA ASN A 181 -9.06 -1.45 20.72
C ASN A 181 -10.28 -1.17 19.82
N ASP A 182 -10.15 -0.20 18.91
CA ASP A 182 -11.28 0.32 18.13
C ASP A 182 -11.19 0.04 16.63
N SER A 183 -10.34 -0.92 16.24
CA SER A 183 -10.07 -1.17 14.82
C SER A 183 -10.76 -2.45 14.35
N GLU A 184 -11.70 -2.30 13.40
CA GLU A 184 -12.31 -3.45 12.71
C GLU A 184 -11.29 -4.23 11.85
N LYS A 185 -10.23 -3.53 11.42
CA LYS A 185 -9.13 -4.10 10.64
C LYS A 185 -7.88 -4.23 11.49
N PRO A 186 -6.98 -5.19 11.18
CA PRO A 186 -5.68 -5.23 11.81
C PRO A 186 -4.92 -3.92 11.56
N LYS A 187 -4.25 -3.40 12.60
CA LYS A 187 -3.30 -2.29 12.53
C LYS A 187 -2.01 -2.71 11.82
N PHE A 188 -1.65 -3.98 11.94
CA PHE A 188 -0.47 -4.56 11.33
C PHE A 188 -0.72 -6.03 10.99
N THR A 189 -0.22 -6.45 9.83
CA THR A 189 -0.26 -7.84 9.38
C THR A 189 1.05 -8.23 8.75
N TYR A 190 1.52 -9.46 9.01
CA TYR A 190 2.72 -9.98 8.39
C TYR A 190 2.64 -11.51 8.25
N GLY A 191 3.09 -12.04 7.12
CA GLY A 191 3.19 -13.47 6.85
C GLY A 191 2.67 -13.88 5.47
N ASN A 192 2.53 -15.19 5.25
CA ASN A 192 2.24 -15.76 3.94
C ASN A 192 0.83 -15.40 3.44
N GLU A 193 0.65 -15.02 2.17
CA GLU A 193 -0.67 -14.73 1.58
C GLU A 193 -1.61 -15.95 1.55
N ASN A 194 -1.04 -17.16 1.46
CA ASN A 194 -1.76 -18.43 1.48
C ASN A 194 -1.69 -19.11 2.85
N PHE A 195 -1.73 -18.31 3.94
CA PHE A 195 -1.71 -18.81 5.30
C PHE A 195 -2.89 -19.73 5.62
N ASN A 196 -2.65 -20.71 6.51
CA ASN A 196 -3.70 -21.55 7.09
C ASN A 196 -3.85 -21.33 8.61
N ILE A 197 -2.84 -20.77 9.28
CA ILE A 197 -2.85 -20.43 10.71
C ILE A 197 -2.82 -18.90 10.90
N PRO A 198 -3.97 -18.25 11.14
CA PRO A 198 -4.02 -16.85 11.54
C PRO A 198 -3.67 -16.69 13.02
N ILE A 199 -2.54 -16.06 13.33
CA ILE A 199 -2.17 -15.70 14.70
C ILE A 199 -2.72 -14.32 15.01
N THR A 200 -3.64 -14.22 15.98
CA THR A 200 -4.36 -12.98 16.27
C THR A 200 -3.99 -12.43 17.62
N ILE A 201 -3.54 -11.17 17.65
CA ILE A 201 -3.05 -10.47 18.84
C ILE A 201 -3.79 -9.13 18.97
N LEU A 202 -4.10 -8.72 20.19
CA LEU A 202 -4.65 -7.43 20.54
C LEU A 202 -3.55 -6.56 21.16
N HIS A 203 -3.39 -5.32 20.66
CA HIS A 203 -2.53 -4.31 21.23
C HIS A 203 -3.36 -3.18 21.86
N THR A 204 -3.33 -3.10 23.19
CA THR A 204 -4.05 -2.10 23.99
C THR A 204 -3.19 -1.63 25.15
N ASN A 205 -3.17 -0.32 25.43
CA ASN A 205 -2.44 0.27 26.56
C ASN A 205 -0.96 -0.15 26.65
N ASN A 206 -0.29 -0.25 25.49
CA ASN A 206 1.07 -0.77 25.36
C ASN A 206 1.22 -2.18 25.95
N HIS A 207 0.23 -3.05 25.77
CA HIS A 207 0.30 -4.46 26.14
C HIS A 207 -0.25 -5.33 25.01
N PHE A 208 0.25 -6.57 24.90
CA PHE A 208 -0.17 -7.53 23.89
C PHE A 208 -0.89 -8.73 24.53
N ASP A 209 -2.13 -8.93 24.14
CA ASP A 209 -2.92 -10.11 24.48
C ASP A 209 -3.15 -11.00 23.25
N GLY A 210 -3.29 -12.31 23.42
CA GLY A 210 -3.77 -13.15 22.33
C GLY A 210 -5.28 -13.02 22.16
N ILE A 211 -5.79 -13.20 20.94
CA ILE A 211 -7.22 -13.26 20.67
C ILE A 211 -7.60 -14.70 20.30
N LYS A 212 -8.57 -15.30 21.01
CA LYS A 212 -9.10 -16.64 20.69
C LYS A 212 -10.12 -16.58 19.56
N ASN A 213 -10.99 -15.56 19.60
CA ASN A 213 -12.10 -15.39 18.68
C ASN A 213 -12.29 -13.90 18.33
N VAL A 214 -11.66 -13.47 17.23
CA VAL A 214 -11.77 -12.11 16.71
C VAL A 214 -13.22 -11.71 16.43
N GLY A 215 -14.04 -12.63 15.91
CA GLY A 215 -15.45 -12.35 15.67
C GLY A 215 -16.21 -11.97 16.94
N GLY A 216 -15.92 -12.65 18.05
CA GLY A 216 -16.53 -12.39 19.36
C GLY A 216 -16.20 -11.01 19.93
N MET A 217 -15.05 -10.41 19.54
CA MET A 217 -14.72 -9.04 19.92
C MET A 217 -15.68 -8.00 19.34
N PHE A 218 -16.32 -8.32 18.21
CA PHE A 218 -17.29 -7.46 17.53
C PHE A 218 -18.75 -7.78 17.87
N GLY A 219 -18.98 -8.64 18.86
CA GLY A 219 -20.30 -8.99 19.38
C GLY A 219 -20.75 -10.42 19.10
N LEU A 220 -21.92 -10.76 19.64
CA LEU A 220 -22.46 -12.11 19.59
C LEU A 220 -22.73 -12.59 18.16
N ARG A 221 -22.28 -13.81 17.86
CA ARG A 221 -22.46 -14.49 16.56
C ARG A 221 -21.82 -13.76 15.36
N VAL A 222 -20.91 -12.83 15.61
CA VAL A 222 -20.09 -12.23 14.55
C VAL A 222 -18.90 -13.15 14.27
N LYS A 223 -18.58 -13.32 13.00
CA LYS A 223 -17.41 -14.06 12.49
C LYS A 223 -16.50 -13.10 11.75
N TYR A 224 -15.23 -13.45 11.65
CA TYR A 224 -14.23 -12.65 10.95
C TYR A 224 -13.55 -13.46 9.84
N CYS A 225 -13.39 -12.87 8.67
CA CYS A 225 -12.63 -13.45 7.58
C CYS A 225 -11.27 -12.76 7.48
N PHE A 226 -10.19 -13.49 7.73
CA PHE A 226 -8.82 -12.95 7.71
C PHE A 226 -8.30 -12.62 6.32
N THR A 227 -8.81 -13.28 5.28
CA THR A 227 -8.34 -13.08 3.90
C THR A 227 -8.91 -11.84 3.24
N CYS A 228 -10.10 -11.39 3.63
CA CYS A 228 -10.66 -10.13 3.14
C CYS A 228 -10.83 -9.08 4.25
N GLU A 229 -10.39 -9.39 5.47
CA GLU A 229 -10.44 -8.52 6.65
C GLU A 229 -11.83 -7.92 6.90
N LYS A 230 -12.86 -8.76 6.88
CA LYS A 230 -14.26 -8.35 7.07
C LYS A 230 -14.98 -9.23 8.07
N LYS A 231 -15.78 -8.57 8.92
CA LYS A 231 -16.77 -9.23 9.79
C LYS A 231 -18.03 -9.60 9.01
N PHE A 232 -18.67 -10.70 9.40
CA PHE A 232 -19.93 -11.16 8.83
C PHE A 232 -20.71 -11.99 9.86
N ARG A 233 -22.03 -12.05 9.75
CA ARG A 233 -22.86 -12.87 10.66
C ARG A 233 -23.20 -14.21 10.02
N LYS A 234 -23.59 -14.18 8.74
CA LYS A 234 -23.95 -15.39 7.97
C LYS A 234 -23.00 -15.55 6.80
N SER A 235 -22.59 -16.78 6.51
CA SER A 235 -21.74 -17.07 5.32
C SER A 235 -22.38 -16.59 4.01
N LYS A 236 -23.72 -16.53 3.99
CA LYS A 236 -24.57 -16.05 2.90
C LYS A 236 -24.40 -14.56 2.56
N GLU A 237 -23.81 -13.77 3.46
CA GLU A 237 -23.55 -12.32 3.31
C GLU A 237 -22.13 -12.05 2.77
N HIS A 238 -21.27 -13.06 2.73
CA HIS A 238 -19.87 -12.91 2.39
C HIS A 238 -19.64 -12.73 0.89
N ASP A 239 -18.56 -12.04 0.51
CA ASP A 239 -18.21 -11.85 -0.91
C ASP A 239 -17.89 -13.22 -1.54
N LEU A 240 -18.62 -13.55 -2.60
CA LEU A 240 -18.44 -14.79 -3.37
C LEU A 240 -17.08 -14.87 -4.10
N ARG A 241 -16.31 -13.78 -4.13
CA ARG A 241 -14.96 -13.70 -4.69
C ARG A 241 -13.87 -13.95 -3.65
N CYS A 242 -14.20 -14.07 -2.36
CA CYS A 242 -13.20 -14.34 -1.33
C CYS A 242 -12.50 -15.69 -1.59
N LYS A 243 -11.16 -15.69 -1.52
CA LYS A 243 -10.34 -16.90 -1.75
C LYS A 243 -10.61 -17.98 -0.68
N SER A 244 -10.90 -17.55 0.55
CA SER A 244 -11.24 -18.42 1.68
C SER A 244 -12.68 -18.93 1.68
N LEU A 245 -13.48 -18.60 0.67
CA LEU A 245 -14.81 -19.17 0.51
C LEU A 245 -14.75 -20.42 -0.38
N CYS A 246 -15.22 -21.55 0.14
CA CYS A 246 -15.50 -22.70 -0.70
C CYS A 246 -16.81 -22.47 -1.48
N ARG A 247 -16.72 -22.31 -2.81
CA ARG A 247 -17.88 -22.10 -3.69
C ARG A 247 -18.86 -23.29 -3.73
N PHE A 248 -18.38 -24.48 -3.35
CA PHE A 248 -19.21 -25.69 -3.31
C PHE A 248 -20.07 -25.74 -2.05
N CYS A 249 -19.47 -25.80 -0.87
CA CYS A 249 -20.22 -25.91 0.40
C CYS A 249 -20.61 -24.56 1.04
N GLY A 250 -20.00 -23.45 0.64
CA GLY A 250 -20.25 -22.11 1.21
C GLY A 250 -19.58 -21.84 2.56
N ARG A 251 -18.71 -22.74 3.03
CA ARG A 251 -17.89 -22.49 4.24
C ARG A 251 -16.79 -21.48 3.95
N ILE A 252 -16.44 -20.71 4.97
CA ILE A 252 -15.40 -19.67 4.94
C ILE A 252 -14.35 -20.07 5.98
N GLY A 253 -13.08 -20.07 5.61
CA GLY A 253 -11.97 -20.43 6.50
C GLY A 253 -10.61 -20.31 5.83
N SER A 254 -9.54 -20.31 6.61
CA SER A 254 -8.16 -20.31 6.10
C SER A 254 -7.76 -21.67 5.48
N ASP A 255 -8.49 -22.74 5.81
CA ASP A 255 -8.37 -24.10 5.25
C ASP A 255 -9.25 -24.32 3.99
N ARG A 256 -9.55 -23.23 3.27
CA ARG A 256 -10.46 -23.21 2.12
C ARG A 256 -9.78 -22.60 0.90
N PRO A 257 -10.19 -22.96 -0.33
CA PRO A 257 -11.30 -23.84 -0.70
C PRO A 257 -11.10 -25.31 -0.31
N CYS A 258 -12.19 -26.06 -0.12
CA CYS A 258 -12.09 -27.51 0.17
C CYS A 258 -11.35 -28.21 -0.96
N VAL A 259 -10.29 -28.94 -0.60
CA VAL A 259 -9.47 -29.75 -1.52
C VAL A 259 -10.15 -31.10 -1.81
N ALA A 260 -9.87 -31.65 -2.99
CA ALA A 260 -10.31 -32.98 -3.38
C ALA A 260 -9.67 -34.04 -2.48
N THR A 261 -10.40 -35.11 -2.17
CA THR A 261 -9.92 -36.24 -1.36
C THR A 261 -10.08 -37.54 -2.14
N GLY A 262 -8.96 -38.06 -2.66
CA GLY A 262 -8.93 -39.27 -3.47
C GLY A 262 -9.87 -39.19 -4.68
N ASP A 263 -10.55 -40.30 -4.96
CA ASP A 263 -11.50 -40.42 -6.08
C ASP A 263 -12.95 -40.09 -5.68
N PHE A 264 -13.15 -39.41 -4.54
CA PHE A 264 -14.51 -39.08 -4.10
C PHE A 264 -15.20 -38.20 -5.13
N PHE A 265 -16.41 -38.61 -5.53
CA PHE A 265 -17.26 -37.83 -6.43
C PHE A 265 -18.73 -37.99 -6.05
N LYS A 266 -19.41 -36.88 -5.70
CA LYS A 266 -20.87 -36.84 -5.56
C LYS A 266 -21.46 -35.60 -6.20
N LYS A 267 -22.56 -35.77 -6.94
CA LYS A 267 -23.36 -34.66 -7.49
C LYS A 267 -24.54 -34.39 -6.56
N CYS A 268 -24.85 -33.13 -6.31
CA CYS A 268 -26.11 -32.73 -5.67
C CYS A 268 -27.18 -32.51 -6.74
N ASP A 269 -28.31 -33.22 -6.64
CA ASP A 269 -29.39 -33.15 -7.64
C ASP A 269 -30.13 -31.80 -7.64
N GLU A 270 -30.20 -31.12 -6.49
CA GLU A 270 -30.91 -29.84 -6.37
C GLU A 270 -30.17 -28.66 -7.02
N CYS A 271 -28.84 -28.66 -6.92
CA CYS A 271 -28.00 -27.53 -7.36
C CYS A 271 -27.02 -27.87 -8.49
N GLY A 272 -26.93 -29.14 -8.89
CA GLY A 272 -26.06 -29.62 -9.97
C GLY A 272 -24.57 -29.63 -9.61
N LYS A 273 -24.20 -29.26 -8.38
CA LYS A 273 -22.80 -29.13 -7.96
C LYS A 273 -22.13 -30.50 -7.82
N LYS A 274 -20.92 -30.61 -8.34
CA LYS A 274 -20.04 -31.78 -8.22
C LYS A 274 -19.04 -31.57 -7.08
N TYR A 275 -19.04 -32.48 -6.11
CA TYR A 275 -18.19 -32.43 -4.92
C TYR A 275 -17.10 -33.49 -5.01
N LEU A 276 -15.86 -33.08 -4.77
CA LEU A 276 -14.68 -33.95 -4.75
C LEU A 276 -14.22 -34.29 -3.33
N ASN A 277 -15.03 -33.95 -2.34
CA ASN A 277 -14.71 -34.11 -0.93
C ASN A 277 -15.98 -34.45 -0.13
N GLU A 278 -15.91 -35.50 0.66
CA GLU A 278 -17.04 -36.01 1.43
C GLU A 278 -17.52 -35.03 2.51
N ASP A 279 -16.60 -34.45 3.30
CA ASP A 279 -16.93 -33.43 4.30
C ASP A 279 -17.55 -32.18 3.64
N CYS A 280 -17.07 -31.79 2.46
CA CYS A 280 -17.64 -30.71 1.66
C CYS A 280 -19.09 -31.04 1.22
N PHE A 281 -19.35 -32.26 0.77
CA PHE A 281 -20.68 -32.72 0.37
C PHE A 281 -21.64 -32.85 1.57
N ASN A 282 -21.19 -33.46 2.66
CA ASN A 282 -22.00 -33.66 3.87
C ASN A 282 -22.36 -32.33 4.54
N HIS A 283 -21.41 -31.40 4.62
CA HIS A 283 -21.71 -30.05 5.08
C HIS A 283 -22.69 -29.36 4.14
N HIS A 284 -22.49 -29.49 2.82
CA HIS A 284 -23.40 -28.93 1.84
C HIS A 284 -24.82 -29.45 2.04
N LYS A 285 -25.03 -30.76 2.19
CA LYS A 285 -26.35 -31.38 2.39
C LYS A 285 -27.04 -30.91 3.65
N LYS A 286 -26.29 -30.69 4.74
CA LYS A 286 -26.80 -30.10 6.00
C LYS A 286 -27.10 -28.60 5.85
N SER A 287 -26.44 -27.92 4.92
CA SER A 287 -26.61 -26.48 4.68
C SER A 287 -27.70 -26.23 3.64
N SER A 288 -28.62 -25.30 3.90
CA SER A 288 -29.60 -24.84 2.91
C SER A 288 -28.99 -23.94 1.80
N ASN A 289 -27.74 -24.21 1.38
CA ASN A 289 -26.98 -23.43 0.42
C ASN A 289 -27.30 -23.77 -1.05
N CYS A 290 -28.04 -24.85 -1.33
CA CYS A 290 -28.53 -25.19 -2.69
C CYS A 290 -29.29 -24.03 -3.35
N ARG A 291 -29.99 -23.22 -2.53
CA ARG A 291 -30.82 -22.10 -3.01
C ARG A 291 -30.01 -20.85 -3.42
N GLN A 292 -28.73 -20.77 -3.06
CA GLN A 292 -27.92 -19.59 -3.34
C GLN A 292 -27.13 -19.68 -4.64
N THR A 293 -26.56 -20.84 -4.92
CA THR A 293 -25.66 -21.03 -6.05
C THR A 293 -25.92 -22.38 -6.70
N LYS A 294 -25.93 -22.40 -8.04
CA LYS A 294 -26.10 -23.61 -8.85
C LYS A 294 -24.92 -23.76 -9.80
N GLN A 295 -24.62 -24.99 -10.22
CA GLN A 295 -23.59 -25.29 -11.21
C GLN A 295 -24.22 -25.62 -12.57
N CYS A 296 -23.62 -25.12 -13.64
CA CYS A 296 -24.12 -25.35 -15.00
C CYS A 296 -23.64 -26.70 -15.48
N GLU A 297 -24.56 -27.52 -15.97
CA GLU A 297 -24.18 -28.81 -16.54
C GLU A 297 -23.36 -28.66 -17.82
N LYS A 298 -23.68 -27.64 -18.64
CA LYS A 298 -23.04 -27.41 -19.93
C LYS A 298 -21.64 -26.78 -19.82
N CYS A 299 -21.48 -25.72 -19.01
CA CYS A 299 -20.21 -24.99 -18.92
C CYS A 299 -19.49 -25.13 -17.57
N GLY A 300 -20.05 -25.86 -16.60
CA GLY A 300 -19.44 -26.07 -15.29
C GLY A 300 -19.41 -24.84 -14.37
N VAL A 301 -19.82 -23.65 -14.84
CA VAL A 301 -19.78 -22.41 -14.07
C VAL A 301 -20.75 -22.46 -12.89
N ILE A 302 -20.28 -22.07 -11.71
CA ILE A 302 -21.12 -21.87 -10.52
C ILE A 302 -21.61 -20.42 -10.52
N TRP A 303 -22.93 -20.21 -10.59
CA TRP A 303 -23.52 -18.87 -10.56
C TRP A 303 -24.35 -18.63 -9.30
N SER A 304 -24.46 -17.35 -8.91
CA SER A 304 -25.32 -16.89 -7.82
C SER A 304 -26.73 -16.60 -8.31
N MET A 305 -27.73 -17.14 -7.62
CA MET A 305 -29.16 -16.88 -7.89
C MET A 305 -29.60 -15.49 -7.43
N LYS A 306 -28.80 -14.77 -6.62
CA LYS A 306 -29.14 -13.42 -6.10
C LYS A 306 -28.72 -12.28 -7.03
N ASN A 307 -27.54 -12.39 -7.66
CA ASN A 307 -26.95 -11.26 -8.39
C ASN A 307 -27.62 -10.98 -9.74
N TYR A 308 -28.36 -11.94 -10.29
CA TYR A 308 -29.06 -11.81 -11.58
C TYR A 308 -30.50 -11.28 -11.45
N LYS A 309 -30.98 -10.95 -10.24
CA LYS A 309 -32.30 -10.34 -10.04
C LYS A 309 -32.32 -8.82 -10.32
N ARG A 310 -31.18 -8.19 -10.59
CA ARG A 310 -31.07 -6.72 -10.78
C ARG A 310 -31.41 -6.25 -12.19
N GLU A 311 -31.47 -7.14 -13.16
CA GLU A 311 -31.91 -6.88 -14.53
C GLU A 311 -32.84 -8.03 -14.90
N GLY A 312 -34.12 -7.73 -15.17
CA GLY A 312 -35.19 -8.71 -15.35
C GLY A 312 -34.75 -10.04 -16.00
N GLU A 313 -34.98 -11.13 -15.26
CA GLU A 313 -35.09 -12.50 -15.76
C GLU A 313 -33.96 -13.09 -16.64
N LYS A 314 -32.69 -12.77 -16.41
CA LYS A 314 -31.61 -13.58 -17.02
C LYS A 314 -31.13 -14.69 -16.10
N LYS A 315 -31.67 -15.91 -16.30
CA LYS A 315 -31.04 -17.19 -15.90
C LYS A 315 -29.61 -17.21 -16.47
N HIS A 316 -28.70 -17.96 -15.83
CA HIS A 316 -27.35 -18.18 -16.37
C HIS A 316 -27.42 -18.55 -17.86
N VAL A 317 -26.79 -17.74 -18.72
CA VAL A 317 -26.67 -18.02 -20.16
C VAL A 317 -25.35 -18.74 -20.38
N CYS A 318 -25.43 -20.00 -20.81
CA CYS A 318 -24.25 -20.82 -21.07
C CYS A 318 -23.41 -20.19 -22.20
N GLY A 319 -22.08 -20.20 -22.05
CA GLY A 319 -21.19 -19.61 -23.04
C GLY A 319 -20.96 -18.10 -22.88
N GLN A 320 -21.57 -17.44 -21.89
CA GLN A 320 -21.35 -16.01 -21.62
C GLN A 320 -20.60 -15.75 -20.30
N LYS A 321 -19.74 -14.73 -20.30
CA LYS A 321 -19.02 -14.21 -19.12
C LYS A 321 -19.30 -12.72 -18.93
N TRP A 322 -19.42 -12.28 -17.68
CA TRP A 322 -19.55 -10.86 -17.35
C TRP A 322 -18.20 -10.15 -17.46
N CYS A 323 -18.13 -9.05 -18.21
CA CYS A 323 -16.97 -8.19 -18.26
C CYS A 323 -17.11 -7.03 -17.27
N GLN A 324 -16.13 -6.87 -16.37
CA GLN A 324 -16.12 -5.78 -15.38
C GLN A 324 -15.85 -4.41 -16.00
N ILE A 325 -15.23 -4.36 -17.19
CA ILE A 325 -14.81 -3.12 -17.83
C ILE A 325 -16.01 -2.45 -18.52
N CYS A 326 -16.70 -3.17 -19.41
CA CYS A 326 -17.87 -2.65 -20.12
C CYS A 326 -19.20 -2.92 -19.41
N ARG A 327 -19.20 -3.69 -18.30
CA ARG A 327 -20.40 -4.09 -17.55
C ARG A 327 -21.47 -4.79 -18.41
N GLN A 328 -21.05 -5.65 -19.33
CA GLN A 328 -21.93 -6.46 -20.18
C GLN A 328 -21.50 -7.94 -20.21
N PHE A 329 -22.42 -8.81 -20.60
CA PHE A 329 -22.14 -10.22 -20.89
C PHE A 329 -21.61 -10.40 -22.31
N HIS A 330 -20.48 -11.09 -22.43
CA HIS A 330 -19.89 -11.45 -23.72
C HIS A 330 -19.78 -12.95 -23.87
N SER A 331 -19.80 -13.45 -25.11
CA SER A 331 -19.42 -14.84 -25.40
C SER A 331 -18.01 -15.12 -24.87
N MET A 332 -17.81 -16.32 -24.34
CA MET A 332 -16.51 -16.81 -23.88
C MET A 332 -15.48 -16.84 -25.02
N GLU A 333 -15.93 -17.15 -26.25
CA GLU A 333 -15.08 -17.22 -27.45
C GLU A 333 -14.67 -15.83 -27.94
N ARG A 334 -15.61 -14.89 -28.01
CA ARG A 334 -15.35 -13.54 -28.56
C ARG A 334 -14.69 -12.59 -27.56
N GLY A 335 -14.94 -12.79 -26.26
CA GLY A 335 -14.45 -11.88 -25.21
C GLY A 335 -15.04 -10.46 -25.28
N CYS A 336 -14.46 -9.53 -24.52
CA CYS A 336 -14.82 -8.12 -24.57
C CYS A 336 -13.85 -7.42 -25.54
N PHE A 337 -14.33 -7.02 -26.71
CA PHE A 337 -13.54 -6.24 -27.66
C PHE A 337 -13.63 -4.76 -27.29
N ILE A 338 -12.68 -4.29 -26.49
CA ILE A 338 -12.46 -2.87 -26.25
C ILE A 338 -11.55 -2.40 -27.37
N ARG A 339 -12.02 -1.47 -28.21
CA ARG A 339 -11.14 -0.79 -29.17
C ARG A 339 -9.92 -0.24 -28.41
N PRO A 340 -8.68 -0.44 -28.90
CA PRO A 340 -7.52 0.23 -28.33
C PRO A 340 -7.85 1.71 -28.15
N LEU A 341 -7.59 2.25 -26.96
CA LEU A 341 -7.73 3.69 -26.75
C LEU A 341 -6.78 4.35 -27.74
N GLU A 342 -7.32 5.00 -28.76
CA GLU A 342 -6.55 5.92 -29.57
C GLU A 342 -6.00 6.96 -28.59
N LEU A 343 -4.67 7.00 -28.46
CA LEU A 343 -4.01 8.02 -27.67
C LEU A 343 -4.55 9.36 -28.19
N LYS A 344 -5.21 10.13 -27.32
CA LYS A 344 -5.55 11.51 -27.68
C LYS A 344 -4.24 12.16 -28.11
N LYS A 345 -4.19 12.62 -29.37
CA LYS A 345 -3.05 13.38 -29.88
C LYS A 345 -2.69 14.44 -28.83
N PRO A 346 -1.42 14.58 -28.43
CA PRO A 346 -1.05 15.50 -27.36
C PRO A 346 -1.58 16.89 -27.71
N SER A 347 -2.42 17.45 -26.84
CA SER A 347 -2.88 18.82 -26.98
C SER A 347 -1.71 19.73 -26.66
N HIS A 348 -1.29 20.56 -27.63
CA HIS A 348 -0.23 21.51 -27.41
C HIS A 348 -0.62 22.49 -26.30
N TYR A 349 0.18 22.54 -25.24
CA TYR A 349 0.00 23.47 -24.13
C TYR A 349 1.08 24.56 -24.13
N ARG A 350 0.75 25.67 -23.46
CA ARG A 350 1.62 26.82 -23.23
C ARG A 350 2.22 26.73 -21.83
N LEU A 351 3.47 27.13 -21.71
CA LEU A 351 4.25 27.24 -20.49
C LEU A 351 4.64 28.71 -20.30
N VAL A 352 4.40 29.25 -19.11
CA VAL A 352 4.92 30.55 -18.70
C VAL A 352 5.79 30.34 -17.47
N THR A 353 7.08 30.58 -17.62
CA THR A 353 8.05 30.59 -16.51
C THR A 353 8.29 32.03 -16.09
N PHE A 354 8.19 32.35 -14.81
CA PHE A 354 8.38 33.72 -14.34
C PHE A 354 9.08 33.80 -12.99
N ASP A 355 9.73 34.93 -12.78
CA ASP A 355 10.36 35.28 -11.52
C ASP A 355 9.99 36.71 -11.09
N PHE A 356 10.04 36.96 -9.78
CA PHE A 356 9.72 38.22 -9.17
C PHE A 356 10.93 38.79 -8.45
N GLU A 357 11.19 40.06 -8.68
CA GLU A 357 12.06 40.86 -7.84
C GLU A 357 11.19 41.79 -6.99
N ALA A 358 11.59 41.96 -5.74
CA ALA A 358 10.84 42.74 -4.78
C ALA A 358 11.71 43.70 -3.98
N THR A 359 11.09 44.82 -3.61
CA THR A 359 11.68 45.81 -2.72
C THR A 359 11.11 45.71 -1.31
N GLN A 360 11.91 46.11 -0.32
CA GLN A 360 11.54 46.18 1.09
C GLN A 360 11.66 47.62 1.64
N ASN A 361 11.35 48.61 0.82
CA ASN A 361 11.57 50.02 1.18
C ASN A 361 10.56 50.57 2.18
N GLU A 362 9.37 49.95 2.27
CA GLU A 362 8.28 50.38 3.16
C GLU A 362 8.35 49.58 4.48
N LYS A 363 8.46 50.27 5.63
CA LYS A 363 8.41 49.62 6.96
C LYS A 363 6.95 49.36 7.36
N ILE A 364 6.68 48.22 8.00
CA ILE A 364 5.37 47.92 8.60
C ILE A 364 5.40 48.45 10.03
N ASN A 365 4.62 49.48 10.34
CA ASN A 365 4.55 50.03 11.70
C ASN A 365 3.70 49.13 12.62
N GLU A 366 4.38 48.67 13.69
CA GLU A 366 3.92 48.35 15.05
C GLU A 366 3.03 47.12 15.32
N ILE A 367 3.59 46.21 16.14
CA ILE A 367 2.99 45.50 17.31
C ILE A 367 4.08 44.63 18.00
N THR A 368 5.20 44.35 17.32
CA THR A 368 6.33 43.59 17.90
C THR A 368 7.65 44.33 17.66
N ASN A 369 8.62 44.21 18.56
CA ASN A 369 9.98 44.77 18.46
C ASN A 369 10.81 44.19 17.27
N GLU A 370 10.14 43.68 16.24
CA GLU A 370 10.75 43.12 15.03
C GLU A 370 10.64 44.14 13.89
N GLU A 371 11.76 44.54 13.29
CA GLU A 371 11.78 45.39 12.10
C GLU A 371 11.22 44.64 10.87
N ARG A 372 9.90 44.56 10.75
CA ARG A 372 9.24 43.95 9.58
C ARG A 372 9.10 44.97 8.46
N ARG A 373 9.57 44.61 7.26
CA ARG A 373 9.47 45.43 6.04
C ARG A 373 8.50 44.79 5.04
N LEU A 374 7.72 45.61 4.35
CA LEU A 374 6.75 45.16 3.37
C LEU A 374 7.47 44.70 2.10
N HIS A 375 7.26 43.43 1.73
CA HIS A 375 7.81 42.86 0.50
C HIS A 375 6.90 43.22 -0.68
N LYS A 376 7.36 44.09 -1.58
CA LYS A 376 6.58 44.62 -2.71
C LYS A 376 7.27 44.32 -4.03
N VAL A 377 6.63 43.47 -4.85
CA VAL A 377 7.11 43.12 -6.19
C VAL A 377 7.21 44.38 -7.05
N ASN A 378 8.42 44.69 -7.52
CA ASN A 378 8.70 45.87 -8.34
C ASN A 378 9.15 45.51 -9.76
N PHE A 379 9.50 44.24 -10.00
CA PHE A 379 9.90 43.76 -11.31
C PHE A 379 9.51 42.28 -11.49
N ILE A 380 9.05 41.94 -12.69
CA ILE A 380 8.64 40.58 -13.05
C ILE A 380 9.24 40.27 -14.41
N ALA A 381 9.98 39.16 -14.51
CA ALA A 381 10.45 38.62 -15.78
C ALA A 381 9.66 37.36 -16.10
N ALA A 382 9.02 37.31 -17.26
CA ALA A 382 8.23 36.18 -17.71
C ALA A 382 8.67 35.70 -19.10
N THR A 383 8.76 34.39 -19.27
CA THR A 383 9.07 33.74 -20.55
C THR A 383 7.97 32.78 -20.94
N VAL A 384 7.49 32.87 -22.19
CA VAL A 384 6.42 32.02 -22.73
C VAL A 384 6.96 31.06 -23.77
N THR A 385 6.69 29.77 -23.59
CA THR A 385 7.00 28.75 -24.59
C THR A 385 5.85 27.76 -24.75
N CYS A 386 5.91 26.90 -25.76
CA CYS A 386 4.94 25.83 -25.96
C CYS A 386 5.67 24.56 -26.41
N THR A 387 5.00 23.43 -26.29
CA THR A 387 5.50 22.12 -26.73
C THR A 387 6.11 22.15 -28.14
N LYS A 388 5.45 22.79 -29.12
CA LYS A 388 6.01 22.94 -30.48
C LYS A 388 7.29 23.76 -30.55
N CYS A 389 7.38 24.84 -29.78
CA CYS A 389 8.58 25.66 -29.78
C CYS A 389 9.74 24.97 -29.08
N MET A 390 9.47 24.09 -28.12
CA MET A 390 10.49 23.32 -27.40
C MET A 390 11.11 22.21 -28.24
N GLU A 391 10.42 21.73 -29.29
CA GLU A 391 10.95 20.74 -30.22
C GLU A 391 12.05 21.29 -31.15
N ASP A 392 12.17 22.62 -31.25
CA ASP A 392 13.20 23.28 -32.03
C ASP A 392 14.18 24.01 -31.10
N ASP A 393 15.40 23.46 -31.01
CA ASP A 393 16.48 23.94 -30.15
C ASP A 393 16.91 25.40 -30.42
N GLN A 394 16.67 25.92 -31.63
CA GLN A 394 16.96 27.31 -31.96
C GLN A 394 15.80 28.24 -31.63
N LEU A 395 14.55 27.75 -31.62
CA LEU A 395 13.36 28.56 -31.41
C LEU A 395 13.04 28.81 -29.94
N TRP A 396 13.33 27.88 -29.02
CA TRP A 396 12.83 28.03 -27.66
C TRP A 396 13.56 29.08 -26.82
N ARG A 397 14.80 29.43 -27.18
CA ARG A 397 15.65 30.44 -26.51
C ARG A 397 15.65 31.81 -27.18
N ALA A 398 15.15 31.92 -28.40
CA ALA A 398 15.25 33.14 -29.20
C ALA A 398 14.01 34.06 -29.03
N PRO A 399 14.19 35.39 -28.94
CA PRO A 399 13.07 36.34 -28.95
C PRO A 399 12.19 36.12 -30.18
N LEU A 400 10.87 36.17 -30.02
CA LEU A 400 9.94 35.91 -31.14
C LEU A 400 9.78 37.15 -32.01
N LYS A 401 9.46 38.29 -31.39
CA LYS A 401 9.14 39.54 -32.08
C LYS A 401 10.33 40.12 -32.81
N GLN A 402 11.50 40.12 -32.17
CA GLN A 402 12.72 40.70 -32.76
C GLN A 402 13.23 39.91 -33.97
N ASN A 403 12.91 38.62 -34.05
CA ASN A 403 13.23 37.76 -35.19
C ASN A 403 12.14 37.75 -36.28
N GLY A 404 11.11 38.59 -36.15
CA GLY A 404 9.98 38.63 -37.09
C GLY A 404 9.11 37.37 -37.08
N ARG A 405 9.14 36.59 -36.00
CA ARG A 405 8.44 35.30 -35.89
C ARG A 405 7.21 35.43 -34.98
N ASN A 406 6.13 34.74 -35.34
CA ASN A 406 4.89 34.67 -34.56
C ASN A 406 4.56 33.20 -34.28
N CYS A 407 4.22 32.87 -33.04
CA CYS A 407 3.69 31.57 -32.68
C CYS A 407 2.22 31.67 -32.33
N ILE A 408 1.36 30.91 -33.02
CA ILE A 408 -0.09 30.84 -32.73
C ILE A 408 -0.35 30.42 -31.27
N ILE A 409 0.57 29.64 -30.68
CA ILE A 409 0.46 29.16 -29.30
C ILE A 409 1.13 30.12 -28.32
N CYS A 410 2.36 30.59 -28.53
CA CYS A 410 3.03 31.47 -27.56
C CYS A 410 2.63 32.94 -27.70
N GLY A 411 2.04 33.35 -28.82
CA GLY A 411 1.84 34.74 -29.19
C GLY A 411 3.07 35.34 -29.89
N ASN A 412 3.12 36.68 -29.89
CA ASN A 412 4.15 37.44 -30.58
C ASN A 412 5.41 37.65 -29.74
N ASN A 413 5.31 37.53 -28.41
CA ASN A 413 6.36 37.89 -27.48
C ASN A 413 6.72 36.67 -26.62
N ARG A 414 8.00 36.29 -26.61
CA ARG A 414 8.53 35.20 -25.78
C ARG A 414 8.97 35.72 -24.43
N SER A 415 9.78 36.78 -24.40
CA SER A 415 10.31 37.36 -23.15
C SER A 415 9.65 38.70 -22.87
N ILE A 416 8.89 38.77 -21.77
CA ILE A 416 8.11 39.95 -21.38
C ILE A 416 8.48 40.34 -19.96
N THR A 417 8.70 41.62 -19.72
CA THR A 417 8.99 42.15 -18.38
C THR A 417 7.96 43.17 -17.95
N PHE A 418 7.59 43.15 -16.67
CA PHE A 418 6.70 44.12 -16.03
C PHE A 418 7.47 44.85 -14.95
N SER A 419 7.63 46.16 -15.05
CA SER A 419 8.54 46.92 -14.17
C SER A 419 8.04 48.32 -13.86
N HIS A 420 8.48 48.89 -12.73
CA HIS A 420 8.18 50.31 -12.41
C HIS A 420 8.92 51.29 -13.31
N ARG A 421 10.08 50.91 -13.83
CA ARG A 421 10.96 51.77 -14.62
C ARG A 421 11.44 51.03 -15.86
N PRO A 422 11.67 51.75 -16.98
CA PRO A 422 12.29 51.16 -18.15
C PRO A 422 13.76 50.82 -17.88
N PHE A 423 14.26 49.81 -18.60
CA PHE A 423 15.67 49.43 -18.63
C PHE A 423 16.14 49.25 -20.08
N THR A 424 17.43 49.46 -20.34
CA THR A 424 18.00 49.46 -21.70
C THR A 424 19.10 48.43 -21.92
N GLN A 425 19.62 47.82 -20.85
CA GLN A 425 20.79 46.91 -20.92
C GLN A 425 20.43 45.47 -21.33
N THR A 426 19.18 45.06 -21.13
CA THR A 426 18.72 43.70 -21.44
C THR A 426 17.72 43.73 -22.58
N THR A 427 17.92 42.86 -23.56
CA THR A 427 17.06 42.75 -24.74
C THR A 427 15.88 41.82 -24.44
N VAL A 428 14.65 42.35 -24.55
CA VAL A 428 13.39 41.60 -24.34
C VAL A 428 12.41 41.87 -25.48
N ASP A 429 11.47 40.96 -25.75
CA ASP A 429 10.47 41.17 -26.81
C ASP A 429 9.50 42.30 -26.47
N GLN A 430 9.17 42.44 -25.17
CA GLN A 430 8.31 43.51 -24.69
C GLN A 430 8.63 43.91 -23.26
N GLN A 431 8.73 45.23 -23.03
CA GLN A 431 8.82 45.83 -21.70
C GLN A 431 7.52 46.59 -21.41
N ILE A 432 6.86 46.25 -20.30
CA ILE A 432 5.64 46.87 -19.81
C ILE A 432 6.01 47.68 -18.56
N VAL A 433 6.07 49.00 -18.71
CA VAL A 433 6.38 49.91 -17.61
C VAL A 433 5.06 50.33 -16.95
N THR A 434 4.89 50.00 -15.67
CA THR A 434 3.63 50.21 -14.92
C THR A 434 3.90 50.49 -13.44
N ALA A 435 3.00 51.24 -12.80
CA ALA A 435 3.02 51.46 -11.35
C ALA A 435 2.63 50.21 -10.54
N ASN A 436 2.03 49.19 -11.17
CA ASN A 436 1.66 47.94 -10.50
C ASN A 436 1.98 46.70 -11.39
N PRO A 437 3.23 46.21 -11.35
CA PRO A 437 3.70 45.09 -12.17
C PRO A 437 2.90 43.82 -11.97
N LEU A 438 2.52 43.52 -10.73
CA LEU A 438 1.78 42.31 -10.39
C LEU A 438 0.39 42.31 -11.03
N LYS A 439 -0.30 43.45 -10.99
CA LYS A 439 -1.62 43.60 -11.62
C LYS A 439 -1.53 43.37 -13.13
N GLU A 440 -0.62 44.07 -13.81
CA GLU A 440 -0.45 43.95 -15.27
C GLU A 440 -0.01 42.54 -15.70
N PHE A 441 0.81 41.87 -14.89
CA PHE A 441 1.21 40.48 -15.13
C PHE A 441 0.01 39.52 -15.08
N ILE A 442 -0.86 39.67 -14.08
CA ILE A 442 -2.09 38.89 -13.95
C ILE A 442 -3.03 39.19 -15.13
N ASP A 443 -3.22 40.47 -15.46
CA ASP A 443 -4.07 40.88 -16.59
C ASP A 443 -3.55 40.32 -17.92
N TRP A 444 -2.23 40.27 -18.10
CA TRP A 444 -1.60 39.66 -19.26
C TRP A 444 -1.87 38.15 -19.35
N ILE A 445 -1.72 37.41 -18.24
CA ILE A 445 -1.99 35.97 -18.19
C ILE A 445 -3.46 35.66 -18.50
N LEU A 446 -4.39 36.42 -17.91
CA LEU A 446 -5.81 36.12 -17.97
C LEU A 446 -6.47 36.60 -19.27
N PHE A 447 -6.03 37.73 -19.83
CA PHE A 447 -6.76 38.40 -20.91
C PHE A 447 -5.98 38.62 -22.20
N LYS A 448 -4.64 38.64 -22.15
CA LYS A 448 -3.81 38.86 -23.36
C LYS A 448 -3.37 37.55 -24.01
N LEU A 449 -3.25 36.49 -23.23
CA LEU A 449 -2.98 35.14 -23.70
C LEU A 449 -4.29 34.47 -24.16
N ASN A 450 -4.25 33.74 -25.28
CA ASN A 450 -5.45 33.03 -25.77
C ASN A 450 -5.94 32.00 -24.72
N PRO A 451 -7.18 32.13 -24.21
CA PRO A 451 -7.70 31.31 -23.11
C PRO A 451 -8.08 29.89 -23.53
N ASN A 452 -8.23 29.63 -24.83
CA ASN A 452 -8.56 28.31 -25.37
C ASN A 452 -7.37 27.34 -25.38
N ILE A 453 -6.18 27.80 -24.98
CA ILE A 453 -4.96 27.01 -24.91
C ILE A 453 -4.64 26.74 -23.44
N GLN A 454 -4.44 25.47 -23.10
CA GLN A 454 -4.04 25.07 -21.75
C GLN A 454 -2.72 25.75 -21.38
N LEU A 455 -2.72 26.48 -20.26
CA LEU A 455 -1.58 27.24 -19.75
C LEU A 455 -1.07 26.62 -18.44
N TRP A 456 0.24 26.43 -18.36
CA TRP A 456 0.94 26.04 -17.15
C TRP A 456 1.86 27.17 -16.68
N LEU A 457 1.77 27.51 -15.40
CA LEU A 457 2.52 28.58 -14.76
C LEU A 457 3.61 27.97 -13.86
N PHE A 458 4.86 28.39 -14.04
CA PHE A 458 6.00 27.93 -13.26
C PHE A 458 6.77 29.11 -12.69
N HIS A 459 6.95 29.11 -11.37
CA HIS A 459 7.81 30.07 -10.70
C HIS A 459 9.21 29.47 -10.55
N THR A 460 10.23 30.16 -11.06
CA THR A 460 11.63 29.72 -10.94
C THR A 460 12.18 30.16 -9.60
N MET A 461 12.26 29.27 -8.61
CA MET A 461 13.02 29.53 -7.39
C MET A 461 14.52 29.32 -7.65
N GLU A 462 15.22 30.32 -8.19
CA GLU A 462 16.67 30.39 -8.00
C GLU A 462 16.92 31.01 -6.63
N GLY A 463 17.25 30.15 -5.66
CA GLY A 463 17.78 30.59 -4.37
C GLY A 463 19.14 31.22 -4.57
N ALA A 464 19.18 32.54 -4.74
CA ALA A 464 20.34 33.32 -4.37
C ALA A 464 20.52 33.16 -2.85
N MET A 465 21.56 32.43 -2.46
CA MET A 465 22.12 32.51 -1.12
C MET A 465 22.41 34.00 -0.83
N ILE A 466 21.73 34.55 0.18
CA ILE A 466 22.20 35.72 0.92
C ILE A 466 23.13 35.23 2.01
#